data_AF-A0A920AYA3-F1
#
_entry.id   AF-A0A920AYA3-F1
#
_cell.length_a   1.000
_cell.length_b   1.000
_cell.length_c   1.000
_cell.angle_alpha   90.00
_cell.angle_beta   90.00
_cell.angle_gamma   90.00
#
_symmetry.space_group_name_H-M   'P 1'
#
loop_
_entity.id
_entity.type
_entity.pdbx_description
1 polymer ?
#
loop_
_entity_poly.entity_id
_entity_poly.type
_entity_poly.pdbx_seq_one_letter_code
_entity_poly.pdbx_strand_id
1 'polypeptide(L)'
;MIIFLTNCSGNSEIVNQDNIAEEESAEVLKALRTKDGFFANNSRNMKSSVANRNDFDQKFPGTNVSCGYVLRYFFYTNIYLNSNDAMLISMDGTRFDIPLNNKNQDFDSAIYETKIVINLIRGMYYGNSEFKEFIEKYPNAEVD
;
A
#
# COMPACT_ATOMS: atom_id res chain seq x y z
N MET A 1 -27.44 51.36 27.17
CA MET A 1 -26.34 51.60 26.20
C MET A 1 -25.92 50.24 25.63
N ILE A 2 -25.29 50.19 24.45
CA ILE A 2 -25.29 48.97 23.60
C ILE A 2 -23.90 48.68 22.99
N ILE A 3 -23.47 47.43 22.78
CA ILE A 3 -23.98 46.17 23.37
C ILE A 3 -23.24 45.88 24.70
N PHE A 4 -22.24 45.00 24.91
CA PHE A 4 -21.57 43.97 24.08
C PHE A 4 -21.11 42.79 24.94
N LEU A 5 -20.97 41.62 24.31
CA LEU A 5 -20.29 40.42 24.81
C LEU A 5 -19.27 39.99 23.74
N THR A 6 -18.00 39.83 24.10
CA THR A 6 -16.97 39.33 23.18
C THR A 6 -17.02 37.80 23.14
N ASN A 7 -17.79 37.27 22.17
CA ASN A 7 -17.90 35.84 21.92
C ASN A 7 -16.66 35.33 21.17
N CYS A 8 -15.81 34.54 21.82
CA CYS A 8 -14.62 33.94 21.19
C CYS A 8 -15.01 32.74 20.31
N SER A 9 -15.44 33.02 19.08
CA SER A 9 -15.55 32.00 18.03
C SER A 9 -14.15 31.58 17.58
N GLY A 10 -13.66 30.46 18.10
CA GLY A 10 -12.37 29.87 17.74
C GLY A 10 -12.40 29.14 16.39
N ASN A 11 -12.70 29.87 15.31
CA ASN A 11 -12.73 29.30 13.96
C ASN A 11 -11.30 29.11 13.43
N SER A 12 -10.70 27.94 13.69
CA SER A 12 -9.38 27.57 13.16
C SER A 12 -9.51 26.68 11.92
N GLU A 13 -9.90 27.29 10.80
CA GLU A 13 -9.76 26.69 9.47
C GLU A 13 -8.27 26.65 9.09
N ILE A 14 -7.59 25.57 9.48
CA ILE A 14 -6.25 25.27 8.95
C ILE A 14 -6.44 24.56 7.61
N VAL A 15 -6.46 25.36 6.54
CA VAL A 15 -6.38 24.88 5.17
C VAL A 15 -4.98 24.31 4.95
N ASN A 16 -4.88 22.99 4.90
CA ASN A 16 -3.93 22.31 4.01
C ASN A 16 -4.74 21.55 2.96
N GLN A 17 -5.11 22.27 1.89
CA GLN A 17 -5.28 21.61 0.59
C GLN A 17 -3.88 21.24 0.10
N ASP A 18 -3.31 20.16 0.64
CA ASP A 18 -2.17 19.52 0.01
C ASP A 18 -2.57 19.19 -1.42
N ASN A 19 -1.76 19.67 -2.37
CA ASN A 19 -2.10 19.61 -3.78
C ASN A 19 -2.21 18.14 -4.21
N ILE A 20 -3.45 17.65 -4.35
CA ILE A 20 -3.74 16.47 -5.16
C ILE A 20 -3.50 16.90 -6.61
N ALA A 21 -2.24 16.82 -7.03
CA ALA A 21 -1.92 16.69 -8.44
C ALA A 21 -2.73 15.50 -8.95
N GLU A 22 -3.53 15.72 -9.99
CA GLU A 22 -4.40 14.69 -10.54
C GLU A 22 -3.50 13.57 -11.11
N GLU A 23 -3.36 12.46 -10.36
CA GLU A 23 -2.64 11.28 -10.85
C GLU A 23 -3.42 10.71 -12.04
N GLU A 24 -2.92 11.05 -13.23
CA GLU A 24 -3.37 10.59 -14.55
C GLU A 24 -3.72 9.10 -14.49
N SER A 25 -4.95 8.76 -14.91
CA SER A 25 -5.77 7.68 -14.32
C SER A 25 -5.07 6.32 -14.16
N ALA A 26 -4.34 6.15 -13.05
CA ALA A 26 -3.63 4.92 -12.74
C ALA A 26 -4.62 3.76 -12.52
N GLU A 27 -4.38 2.61 -13.16
CA GLU A 27 -5.15 1.41 -12.85
C GLU A 27 -4.84 0.96 -11.42
N VAL A 28 -5.89 0.69 -10.63
CA VAL A 28 -5.75 0.28 -9.23
C VAL A 28 -6.33 -1.10 -8.99
N LEU A 29 -5.46 -2.07 -8.70
CA LEU A 29 -5.84 -3.40 -8.24
C LEU A 29 -6.23 -3.32 -6.75
N LYS A 30 -7.49 -2.94 -6.48
CA LYS A 30 -8.04 -2.73 -5.14
C LYS A 30 -7.89 -3.95 -4.22
N ALA A 31 -7.63 -3.72 -2.94
CA ALA A 31 -7.49 -4.77 -1.92
C ALA A 31 -8.72 -5.71 -1.90
N LEU A 32 -8.49 -7.00 -1.63
CA LEU A 32 -9.52 -8.05 -1.60
C LEU A 32 -10.13 -8.24 -0.20
N ARG A 33 -9.54 -7.61 0.83
CA ARG A 33 -10.04 -7.53 2.21
C ARG A 33 -9.72 -6.13 2.75
N THR A 34 -10.49 -5.68 3.74
CA THR A 34 -10.20 -4.53 4.60
C THR A 34 -9.80 -5.00 6.00
N LYS A 35 -8.92 -4.26 6.67
CA LYS A 35 -8.55 -4.47 8.06
C LYS A 35 -9.40 -3.56 8.95
N ASP A 36 -10.30 -4.17 9.72
CA ASP A 36 -11.03 -3.44 10.76
C ASP A 36 -10.07 -3.15 11.93
N GLY A 37 -10.05 -1.91 12.42
CA GLY A 37 -9.04 -1.48 13.38
C GLY A 37 -9.10 0.01 13.74
N PHE A 38 -7.97 0.51 14.23
CA PHE A 38 -7.83 1.86 14.80
C PHE A 38 -7.56 2.97 13.77
N PHE A 39 -7.02 2.64 12.60
CA PHE A 39 -6.64 3.61 11.58
C PHE A 39 -7.83 4.01 10.69
N ALA A 40 -7.82 5.26 10.21
CA ALA A 40 -8.83 5.75 9.27
C ALA A 40 -8.75 5.08 7.88
N ASN A 41 -7.62 4.47 7.52
CA ASN A 41 -7.46 3.68 6.30
C ASN A 41 -7.46 2.18 6.62
N ASN A 42 -8.53 1.48 6.20
CA ASN A 42 -8.68 0.03 6.40
C ASN A 42 -7.84 -0.80 5.41
N SER A 43 -6.92 -0.18 4.67
CA SER A 43 -6.06 -0.80 3.64
C SER A 43 -4.79 0.03 3.43
N ARG A 44 -3.74 -0.59 2.89
CA ARG A 44 -2.49 0.07 2.47
C ARG A 44 -2.58 0.46 1.00
N ASN A 45 -1.77 1.42 0.57
CA ASN A 45 -1.63 1.78 -0.85
C ASN A 45 -0.17 1.57 -1.27
N MET A 46 0.06 0.66 -2.21
CA MET A 46 1.33 0.47 -2.90
C MET A 46 1.28 1.24 -4.21
N LYS A 47 2.21 2.18 -4.42
CA LYS A 47 2.57 2.70 -5.74
C LYS A 47 3.63 1.77 -6.33
N SER A 48 3.36 1.27 -7.53
CA SER A 48 4.15 0.22 -8.20
C SER A 48 4.73 0.76 -9.50
N SER A 49 6.00 0.46 -9.80
CA SER A 49 6.57 0.81 -11.11
C SER A 49 6.05 -0.09 -12.24
N VAL A 50 5.59 -1.29 -11.90
CA VAL A 50 4.95 -2.23 -12.83
C VAL A 50 3.73 -1.58 -13.47
N ALA A 51 3.76 -1.43 -14.80
CA ALA A 51 2.71 -0.77 -15.57
C ALA A 51 1.59 -1.73 -15.99
N ASN A 52 1.91 -3.00 -16.27
CA ASN A 52 0.96 -3.99 -16.77
C ASN A 52 0.38 -4.82 -15.62
N ARG A 53 -0.95 -4.71 -15.42
CA ARG A 53 -1.71 -5.48 -14.42
C ARG A 53 -1.46 -7.00 -14.46
N ASN A 54 -1.21 -7.56 -15.64
CA ASN A 54 -1.06 -9.01 -15.82
C ASN A 54 0.27 -9.53 -15.25
N ASP A 55 1.25 -8.66 -15.02
CA ASP A 55 2.52 -9.05 -14.40
C ASP A 55 2.28 -9.42 -12.92
N PHE A 56 1.29 -8.81 -12.25
CA PHE A 56 0.84 -9.22 -10.92
C PHE A 56 0.05 -10.54 -10.90
N ASP A 57 -0.30 -11.13 -12.04
CA ASP A 57 -0.89 -12.48 -12.11
C ASP A 57 0.18 -13.60 -12.07
N GLN A 58 1.48 -13.25 -12.13
CA GLN A 58 2.58 -14.17 -11.87
C GLN A 58 2.48 -14.79 -10.48
N LYS A 59 2.74 -16.10 -10.36
CA LYS A 59 2.75 -16.81 -9.08
C LYS A 59 3.88 -16.28 -8.18
N PHE A 60 3.56 -15.97 -6.93
CA PHE A 60 4.60 -15.65 -5.96
C PHE A 60 5.42 -16.92 -5.66
N PRO A 61 6.76 -16.88 -5.70
CA PRO A 61 7.62 -18.06 -5.52
C PRO A 61 7.32 -18.85 -4.25
N GLY A 62 7.41 -20.18 -4.34
CA GLY A 62 6.98 -21.10 -3.29
C GLY A 62 5.46 -21.26 -3.09
N THR A 63 4.62 -20.58 -3.89
CA THR A 63 3.15 -20.62 -3.76
C THR A 63 2.42 -21.03 -5.05
N ASN A 64 1.09 -21.23 -4.96
CA ASN A 64 0.22 -21.43 -6.11
C ASN A 64 -0.65 -20.22 -6.47
N VAL A 65 -0.48 -19.07 -5.79
CA VAL A 65 -1.27 -17.85 -5.94
C VAL A 65 -0.45 -16.70 -6.52
N SER A 66 -1.12 -15.72 -7.12
CA SER A 66 -0.43 -14.61 -7.79
C SER A 66 0.08 -13.54 -6.81
N CYS A 67 1.13 -12.81 -7.22
CA CYS A 67 1.71 -11.70 -6.49
C CYS A 67 0.65 -10.66 -6.08
N GLY A 68 -0.23 -10.30 -7.03
CA GLY A 68 -1.38 -9.45 -6.78
C GLY A 68 -2.35 -10.03 -5.75
N TYR A 69 -2.64 -11.33 -5.78
CA TYR A 69 -3.48 -11.96 -4.75
C TYR A 69 -2.82 -11.93 -3.37
N VAL A 70 -1.51 -12.19 -3.27
CA VAL A 70 -0.77 -12.15 -2.00
C VAL A 70 -0.91 -10.79 -1.33
N LEU A 71 -0.55 -9.71 -2.04
CA LEU A 71 -0.62 -8.34 -1.53
C LEU A 71 -2.05 -7.90 -1.20
N ARG A 72 -3.00 -8.19 -2.09
CA ARG A 72 -4.39 -7.71 -1.96
C ARG A 72 -5.20 -8.48 -0.92
N TYR A 73 -4.88 -9.76 -0.66
CA TYR A 73 -5.65 -10.61 0.28
C TYR A 73 -5.01 -10.72 1.67
N PHE A 74 -3.70 -10.97 1.78
CA PHE A 74 -3.05 -11.15 3.09
C PHE A 74 -2.59 -9.83 3.68
N PHE A 75 -2.09 -8.93 2.83
CA PHE A 75 -1.47 -7.67 3.25
C PHE A 75 -2.34 -6.44 3.01
N TYR A 76 -3.64 -6.63 2.75
CA TYR A 76 -4.66 -5.57 2.69
C TYR A 76 -4.27 -4.39 1.79
N THR A 77 -3.54 -4.64 0.71
CA THR A 77 -2.89 -3.59 -0.09
C THR A 77 -3.62 -3.36 -1.42
N ASN A 78 -3.96 -2.11 -1.71
CA ASN A 78 -4.31 -1.64 -3.05
C ASN A 78 -3.02 -1.42 -3.85
N ILE A 79 -2.95 -1.89 -5.10
CA ILE A 79 -1.77 -1.67 -5.97
C ILE A 79 -2.15 -0.64 -7.04
N TYR A 80 -1.46 0.50 -7.07
CA TYR A 80 -1.57 1.57 -8.05
C TYR A 80 -0.44 1.37 -9.06
N LEU A 81 -0.78 1.08 -10.32
CA LEU A 81 0.17 0.71 -11.37
C LEU A 81 0.81 1.92 -12.06
N ASN A 82 1.92 1.69 -12.77
CA ASN A 82 2.61 2.68 -13.61
C ASN A 82 3.04 3.97 -12.87
N SER A 83 3.52 3.86 -11.64
CA SER A 83 3.99 5.01 -10.86
C SER A 83 5.49 5.22 -10.99
N ASN A 84 5.90 6.46 -11.26
CA ASN A 84 7.31 6.88 -11.27
C ASN A 84 7.94 6.99 -9.87
N ASP A 85 7.13 6.85 -8.81
CA ASP A 85 7.48 7.06 -7.40
C ASP A 85 6.99 5.86 -6.58
N ALA A 86 7.72 4.74 -6.69
CA ALA A 86 7.31 3.46 -6.13
C ALA A 86 7.51 3.42 -4.61
N MET A 87 6.42 3.20 -3.87
CA MET A 87 6.39 3.26 -2.41
C MET A 87 5.25 2.45 -1.83
N LEU A 88 5.40 2.03 -0.57
CA LEU A 88 4.30 1.57 0.27
C LEU A 88 3.85 2.71 1.19
N ILE A 89 2.56 3.00 1.17
CA ILE A 89 1.86 3.84 2.16
C ILE A 89 1.07 2.92 3.09
N SER A 90 1.42 2.88 4.37
CA SER A 90 0.74 2.06 5.38
C SER A 90 -0.58 2.68 5.87
N MET A 91 -1.35 1.92 6.65
CA MET A 91 -2.69 2.30 7.12
C MET A 91 -2.69 3.60 7.98
N ASP A 92 -1.59 3.85 8.68
CA ASP A 92 -1.32 5.07 9.46
C ASP A 92 -0.85 6.28 8.62
N GLY A 93 -0.61 6.08 7.31
CA GLY A 93 -0.08 7.10 6.40
C GLY A 93 1.45 7.17 6.29
N THR A 94 2.19 6.36 7.07
CA THR A 94 3.66 6.30 6.96
C THR A 94 4.07 5.79 5.57
N ARG A 95 5.13 6.37 4.99
CA ARG A 95 5.62 6.05 3.65
C ARG A 95 6.96 5.32 3.72
N PHE A 96 7.15 4.35 2.82
CA PHE A 96 8.35 3.54 2.70
C PHE A 96 8.70 3.36 1.22
N ASP A 97 9.86 3.81 0.81
CA ASP A 97 10.30 3.73 -0.58
C ASP A 97 10.50 2.26 -1.01
N ILE A 98 10.05 1.92 -2.22
CA ILE A 98 10.36 0.62 -2.86
C ILE A 98 11.57 0.87 -3.76
N PRO A 99 12.79 0.42 -3.39
CA PRO A 99 13.99 0.75 -4.14
C PRO A 99 13.94 0.11 -5.53
N LEU A 100 13.66 0.92 -6.55
CA LEU A 100 13.66 0.47 -7.94
C LEU A 100 15.07 0.05 -8.34
N ASN A 101 15.19 -1.19 -8.79
CA ASN A 101 16.43 -1.68 -9.37
C ASN A 101 16.55 -1.15 -10.82
N ASN A 102 17.77 -0.99 -11.34
CA ASN A 102 17.99 -0.41 -12.68
C ASN A 102 17.51 -1.31 -13.86
N LYS A 103 16.80 -2.41 -13.59
CA LYS A 103 16.18 -3.29 -14.59
C LYS A 103 14.68 -3.03 -14.72
N ASN A 104 14.31 -1.77 -14.94
CA ASN A 104 12.92 -1.25 -14.94
C ASN A 104 11.95 -1.85 -16.01
N GLN A 105 12.25 -3.02 -16.60
CA GLN A 105 11.45 -3.72 -17.61
C GLN A 105 11.51 -5.27 -17.48
N ASP A 106 12.14 -5.84 -16.43
CA ASP A 106 12.18 -7.30 -16.25
C ASP A 106 10.80 -7.85 -15.82
N PHE A 107 10.39 -9.01 -16.36
CA PHE A 107 9.16 -9.73 -16.01
C PHE A 107 9.02 -9.91 -14.48
N ASP A 108 10.11 -10.27 -13.81
CA ASP A 108 10.14 -10.52 -12.36
C ASP A 108 9.92 -9.27 -11.48
N SER A 109 9.72 -8.07 -12.06
CA SER A 109 9.51 -6.83 -11.30
C SER A 109 8.33 -6.91 -10.33
N ALA A 110 7.23 -7.55 -10.73
CA ALA A 110 6.07 -7.75 -9.85
C ALA A 110 6.37 -8.69 -8.67
N ILE A 111 7.22 -9.70 -8.87
CA ILE A 111 7.72 -10.60 -7.80
C ILE A 111 8.65 -9.81 -6.87
N TYR A 112 9.58 -9.03 -7.43
CA TYR A 112 10.54 -8.21 -6.70
C TYR A 112 9.85 -7.19 -5.78
N GLU A 113 8.96 -6.36 -6.32
CA GLU A 113 8.23 -5.37 -5.51
C GLU A 113 7.34 -6.06 -4.46
N THR A 114 6.76 -7.22 -4.79
CA THR A 114 5.98 -8.01 -3.82
C THR A 114 6.85 -8.50 -2.66
N LYS A 115 8.06 -9.01 -2.89
CA LYS A 115 9.00 -9.36 -1.81
C LYS A 115 9.30 -8.14 -0.93
N ILE A 116 9.66 -7.00 -1.54
CA ILE A 116 9.95 -5.76 -0.82
C ILE A 116 8.77 -5.31 0.05
N VAL A 117 7.55 -5.29 -0.49
CA VAL A 117 6.35 -4.87 0.25
C VAL A 117 6.01 -5.82 1.39
N ILE A 118 6.12 -7.14 1.20
CA ILE A 118 5.99 -8.12 2.30
C ILE A 118 7.07 -7.86 3.37
N ASN A 119 8.29 -7.51 2.96
CA ASN A 119 9.42 -7.28 3.85
C ASN A 119 9.28 -6.00 4.69
N LEU A 120 8.71 -4.94 4.11
CA LEU A 120 8.30 -3.74 4.84
C LEU A 120 7.15 -4.06 5.81
N ILE A 121 6.13 -4.80 5.37
CA ILE A 121 4.94 -5.08 6.17
C ILE A 121 5.23 -6.04 7.34
N ARG A 122 6.08 -7.06 7.18
CA ARG A 122 6.41 -7.99 8.29
C ARG A 122 7.11 -7.33 9.48
N GLY A 123 7.67 -6.13 9.29
CA GLY A 123 8.21 -5.27 10.36
C GLY A 123 7.18 -4.38 11.06
N MET A 124 5.97 -4.21 10.51
CA MET A 124 4.89 -3.42 11.12
C MET A 124 4.15 -4.23 12.20
N TYR A 125 3.63 -3.57 13.23
CA TYR A 125 2.93 -4.24 14.36
C TYR A 125 1.80 -5.20 13.91
N TYR A 126 0.83 -4.71 13.13
CA TYR A 126 -0.21 -5.56 12.55
C TYR A 126 0.31 -6.41 11.37
N GLY A 127 1.25 -5.87 10.59
CA GLY A 127 1.79 -6.58 9.43
C GLY A 127 2.57 -7.85 9.78
N ASN A 128 3.09 -7.96 11.01
CA ASN A 128 3.72 -9.17 11.51
C ASN A 128 2.72 -10.32 11.75
N SER A 129 1.46 -10.05 12.12
CA SER A 129 0.42 -11.09 12.18
C SER A 129 -0.08 -11.48 10.79
N GLU A 130 -0.19 -10.51 9.88
CA GLU A 130 -0.56 -10.72 8.47
C GLU A 130 0.47 -11.58 7.73
N PHE A 131 1.77 -11.37 8.02
CA PHE A 131 2.86 -12.21 7.55
C PHE A 131 2.79 -13.64 8.11
N LYS A 132 2.40 -13.81 9.38
CA LYS A 132 2.20 -15.14 9.99
C LYS A 132 1.03 -15.89 9.35
N GLU A 133 -0.12 -15.22 9.15
CA GLU A 133 -1.28 -15.79 8.42
C GLU A 133 -0.89 -16.23 6.99
N PHE A 134 -0.02 -15.48 6.31
CA PHE A 134 0.49 -15.82 4.99
C PHE A 134 1.41 -17.05 5.00
N ILE A 135 2.42 -17.08 5.87
CA ILE A 135 3.40 -18.19 5.95
C ILE A 135 2.78 -19.47 6.52
N GLU A 136 1.83 -19.40 7.44
CA GLU A 136 1.09 -20.57 7.93
C GLU A 136 0.36 -21.30 6.79
N LYS A 137 -0.21 -20.53 5.85
CA LYS A 137 -0.89 -21.06 4.66
C LYS A 137 0.05 -21.40 3.50
N TYR A 138 1.21 -20.75 3.42
CA TYR A 138 2.23 -20.96 2.38
C TYR A 138 3.64 -21.09 2.99
N PRO A 139 3.95 -22.19 3.69
CA PRO A 139 5.20 -22.34 4.45
C PRO A 139 6.47 -22.42 3.58
N ASN A 140 6.31 -22.58 2.26
CA ASN A 140 7.42 -22.61 1.30
C ASN A 140 7.64 -21.26 0.59
N ALA A 141 6.89 -20.20 0.91
CA ALA A 141 6.94 -18.92 0.20
C ALA A 141 8.30 -18.23 0.32
N GLU A 142 8.94 -17.94 -0.81
CA GLU A 142 10.29 -17.37 -0.84
C GLU A 142 10.22 -15.84 -0.71
N VAL A 143 10.18 -15.33 0.52
CA VAL A 143 9.96 -13.90 0.82
C VAL A 143 11.26 -13.07 0.88
N ASP A 144 12.39 -13.74 1.13
CA ASP A 144 13.73 -13.15 1.17
C ASP A 144 14.39 -13.08 -0.23
#